data_AF-A0A960KSJ8-F1
#
_entry.id   AF-A0A960KSJ8-F1
#
_cell.length_a   1.000
_cell.length_b   1.000
_cell.length_c   1.000
_cell.angle_alpha   90.00
_cell.angle_beta   90.00
_cell.angle_gamma   90.00
#
_symmetry.space_group_name_H-M   'P 1'
#
loop_
_entity.id
_entity.type
_entity.pdbx_description
1 polymer ?
#
loop_
_entity_poly.entity_id
_entity_poly.type
_entity_poly.pdbx_seq_one_letter_code
_entity_poly.pdbx_strand_id
1 'polypeptide(L)'
;RMICHLVDQLDFAFSGPRDAEVLKGPPMLVRHAIRVFLPWPRGTPTAREMLRTQPDRWESDLATLKQLMNRFLQSRDRTDWAVHPFFGVLSGAQWARLAWRHNDHHLRQFGV
;
A
#
# COMPACT_ATOMS: atom_id res chain seq x y z
N ARG A 1 -8.06 -13.62 2.37
CA ARG A 1 -8.11 -12.18 2.05
C ARG A 1 -6.74 -11.47 2.06
N MET A 2 -5.67 -12.04 2.62
CA MET A 2 -4.36 -11.38 2.66
C MET A 2 -3.89 -10.86 1.29
N ILE A 3 -3.83 -11.71 0.26
CA ILE A 3 -3.20 -11.34 -1.02
C ILE A 3 -4.01 -10.28 -1.78
N CYS A 4 -5.33 -10.46 -1.92
CA CYS A 4 -6.23 -9.42 -2.44
C CYS A 4 -6.07 -8.07 -1.72
N HIS A 5 -5.88 -8.06 -0.40
CA HIS A 5 -5.59 -6.81 0.33
C HIS A 5 -4.26 -6.18 -0.11
N LEU A 6 -3.19 -6.96 -0.28
CA LEU A 6 -1.90 -6.45 -0.80
C LEU A 6 -2.04 -5.91 -2.24
N VAL A 7 -2.82 -6.59 -3.08
CA VAL A 7 -3.15 -6.16 -4.45
C VAL A 7 -3.85 -4.80 -4.42
N ASP A 8 -4.89 -4.65 -3.61
CA ASP A 8 -5.64 -3.39 -3.53
C ASP A 8 -4.73 -2.22 -3.12
N GLN A 9 -3.84 -2.44 -2.14
CA GLN A 9 -2.89 -1.40 -1.69
C GLN A 9 -1.90 -1.00 -2.78
N LEU A 10 -1.33 -1.97 -3.50
CA LEU A 10 -0.36 -1.73 -4.56
C LEU A 10 -1.00 -1.06 -5.78
N ASP A 11 -2.16 -1.55 -6.21
CA ASP A 11 -2.87 -0.98 -7.35
C ASP A 11 -3.31 0.46 -7.05
N PHE A 12 -3.67 0.77 -5.80
CA PHE A 12 -4.11 2.13 -5.42
C PHE A 12 -3.07 3.20 -5.76
N ALA A 13 -1.78 2.90 -5.65
CA ALA A 13 -0.72 3.84 -6.02
C ALA A 13 -0.83 4.30 -7.50
N PHE A 14 -1.37 3.44 -8.37
CA PHE A 14 -1.53 3.68 -9.79
C PHE A 14 -2.93 4.15 -10.18
N SER A 15 -3.97 3.71 -9.48
CA SER A 15 -5.38 3.93 -9.86
C SER A 15 -6.11 4.94 -8.97
N GLY A 16 -5.58 5.27 -7.80
CA GLY A 16 -6.18 6.22 -6.86
C GLY A 16 -6.15 7.67 -7.32
N PRO A 17 -6.89 8.58 -6.65
CA PRO A 17 -6.94 10.00 -7.00
C PRO A 17 -5.58 10.70 -6.82
N ARG A 18 -5.33 11.73 -7.65
CA ARG A 18 -4.09 12.56 -7.60
C ARG A 18 -4.30 13.82 -6.76
N ASP A 19 -5.55 14.10 -6.47
CA ASP A 19 -6.10 15.24 -5.75
C ASP A 19 -7.07 14.70 -4.69
N ALA A 20 -6.52 14.20 -3.58
CA ALA A 20 -7.32 13.75 -2.45
C ALA A 20 -6.88 14.39 -1.16
N GLU A 21 -7.86 14.60 -0.28
CA GLU A 21 -7.59 15.02 1.09
C GLU A 21 -6.98 13.88 1.90
N VAL A 22 -6.01 14.23 2.75
CA VAL A 22 -5.40 13.28 3.68
C VAL A 22 -6.33 13.10 4.87
N LEU A 23 -6.62 11.84 5.22
CA LEU A 23 -7.46 11.49 6.37
C LEU A 23 -6.90 12.09 7.67
N LYS A 24 -7.80 12.55 8.54
CA LYS A 24 -7.48 12.98 9.91
C LYS A 24 -7.00 11.78 10.74
N GLY A 25 -6.12 12.02 11.71
CA GLY A 25 -5.43 10.95 12.43
C GLY A 25 -4.24 11.48 13.25
N PRO A 26 -3.34 10.59 13.70
CA PRO A 26 -2.19 10.96 14.52
C PRO A 26 -1.31 12.06 13.89
N PRO A 27 -0.52 12.79 14.70
CA PRO A 27 0.39 13.82 14.20
C PRO A 27 1.29 13.33 13.06
N MET A 28 1.62 14.20 12.10
CA MET A 28 2.42 13.85 10.91
C MET A 28 3.74 13.15 11.25
N LEU A 29 4.42 13.55 12.33
CA LEU A 29 5.64 12.89 12.81
C LEU A 29 5.39 11.42 13.18
N VAL A 30 4.27 11.12 13.84
CA VAL A 30 3.89 9.76 14.20
C VAL A 30 3.59 8.95 12.93
N ARG A 31 2.88 9.52 11.96
CA ARG A 31 2.63 8.86 10.66
C ARG A 31 3.94 8.55 9.95
N HIS A 32 4.86 9.51 9.92
CA HIS A 32 6.18 9.32 9.32
C HIS A 32 6.98 8.23 10.04
N ALA A 33 6.97 8.23 11.39
CA ALA A 33 7.63 7.21 12.19
C ALA A 33 7.08 5.81 11.91
N ILE A 34 5.76 5.66 11.81
CA ILE A 34 5.11 4.40 11.42
C ILE A 34 5.50 3.99 9.99
N ARG A 35 5.58 4.95 9.05
CA ARG A 35 5.94 4.69 7.65
C ARG A 35 7.41 4.32 7.42
N VAL A 36 8.32 4.73 8.31
CA VAL A 36 9.77 4.55 8.10
C VAL A 36 10.44 3.64 9.14
N PHE A 37 10.06 3.74 10.42
CA PHE A 37 10.84 3.17 11.53
C PHE A 37 10.07 2.19 12.41
N LEU A 38 8.87 2.56 12.85
CA LEU A 38 8.12 1.77 13.84
C LEU A 38 7.46 0.54 13.19
N PRO A 39 7.36 -0.59 13.91
CA PRO A 39 6.50 -1.70 13.50
C PRO A 39 5.05 -1.23 13.34
N TRP A 40 4.33 -1.79 12.37
CA TRP A 40 2.88 -1.57 12.31
C TRP A 40 2.17 -2.34 13.43
N PRO A 41 1.27 -1.68 14.17
CA PRO A 41 0.44 -2.36 15.15
C PRO A 41 -0.46 -3.37 14.45
N ARG A 42 -0.69 -4.52 15.10
CA ARG A 42 -1.70 -5.47 14.61
C ARG A 42 -3.09 -4.87 14.77
N GLY A 43 -3.96 -5.13 13.80
CA GLY A 43 -5.37 -4.71 13.87
C GLY A 43 -5.62 -3.24 13.53
N THR A 44 -4.64 -2.50 13.00
CA THR A 44 -4.90 -1.15 12.50
C THR A 44 -5.83 -1.18 11.28
N PRO A 45 -6.88 -0.35 11.25
CA PRO A 45 -7.79 -0.30 10.11
C PRO A 45 -7.07 0.24 8.88
N THR A 46 -7.40 -0.34 7.73
CA THR A 46 -7.02 0.20 6.41
C THR A 46 -8.04 1.25 5.98
N ALA A 47 -7.59 2.28 5.27
CA ALA A 47 -8.48 3.26 4.65
C ALA A 47 -9.48 2.56 3.70
N ARG A 48 -10.77 2.92 3.79
CA ARG A 48 -11.85 2.25 3.05
C ARG A 48 -11.65 2.36 1.53
N GLU A 49 -11.06 3.46 1.09
CA GLU A 49 -10.70 3.77 -0.30
C GLU A 49 -9.71 2.75 -0.88
N MET A 50 -8.96 2.05 -0.02
CA MET A 50 -7.97 1.05 -0.40
C MET A 50 -8.46 -0.39 -0.18
N LEU A 51 -9.75 -0.60 0.11
CA LEU A 51 -10.39 -1.92 0.19
C LEU A 51 -11.40 -2.05 -0.96
N ARG A 52 -10.89 -2.30 -2.17
CA ARG A 52 -11.64 -2.14 -3.42
C ARG A 52 -12.15 -3.45 -4.01
N THR A 53 -11.46 -4.56 -3.76
CA THR A 53 -11.80 -5.85 -4.35
C THR A 53 -12.15 -6.90 -3.30
N GLN A 54 -12.77 -7.98 -3.77
CA GLN A 54 -12.98 -9.20 -2.99
C GLN A 54 -11.93 -10.25 -3.38
N PRO A 55 -11.54 -11.16 -2.46
CA PRO A 55 -10.58 -12.21 -2.78
C PRO A 55 -11.06 -13.12 -3.90
N ASP A 56 -10.18 -13.42 -4.84
CA ASP A 56 -10.36 -14.50 -5.81
C ASP A 56 -9.56 -15.75 -5.35
N ARG A 57 -9.35 -16.70 -6.26
CA ARG A 57 -8.41 -17.82 -6.08
C ARG A 57 -7.04 -17.31 -5.72
N TRP A 58 -6.39 -18.01 -4.80
CA TRP A 58 -5.07 -17.65 -4.28
C TRP A 58 -4.04 -17.43 -5.40
N GLU A 59 -4.01 -18.30 -6.40
CA GLU A 59 -3.08 -18.23 -7.53
C GLU A 59 -3.33 -16.99 -8.40
N SER A 60 -4.60 -16.62 -8.61
CA SER A 60 -5.00 -15.42 -9.36
C SER A 60 -4.55 -14.15 -8.63
N ASP A 61 -4.86 -14.05 -7.33
CA ASP A 61 -4.47 -12.92 -6.49
C ASP A 61 -2.93 -12.80 -6.43
N LEU A 62 -2.23 -13.93 -6.29
CA LEU A 62 -0.76 -13.96 -6.22
C LEU A 62 -0.10 -13.57 -7.55
N ALA A 63 -0.66 -14.01 -8.67
CA ALA A 63 -0.20 -13.59 -10.00
C ALA A 63 -0.37 -12.08 -10.17
N THR A 64 -1.51 -11.53 -9.77
CA THR A 64 -1.80 -10.10 -9.82
C THR A 64 -0.84 -9.31 -8.93
N LEU A 65 -0.59 -9.78 -7.71
CA LEU A 65 0.37 -9.18 -6.79
C LEU A 65 1.77 -9.08 -7.43
N LYS A 66 2.25 -10.17 -8.03
CA LYS A 66 3.56 -10.21 -8.71
C LYS A 66 3.61 -9.25 -9.90
N GLN A 67 2.54 -9.17 -10.68
CA GLN A 67 2.45 -8.22 -11.81
C GLN A 67 2.54 -6.77 -11.33
N LEU A 68 1.82 -6.41 -10.26
CA LEU A 68 1.88 -5.06 -9.69
C LEU A 68 3.27 -4.73 -9.13
N MET A 69 3.93 -5.69 -8.47
CA MET A 69 5.31 -5.51 -8.00
C MET A 69 6.27 -5.26 -9.18
N ASN A 70 6.14 -6.00 -10.27
CA ASN A 70 6.94 -5.78 -11.48
C ASN A 70 6.66 -4.41 -12.12
N ARG A 71 5.39 -3.97 -12.13
CA ARG A 71 5.01 -2.64 -12.62
C ARG A 71 5.70 -1.52 -11.84
N PHE A 72 5.83 -1.66 -10.52
CA PHE A 72 6.59 -0.73 -9.69
C PHE A 72 8.06 -0.63 -10.11
N LEU A 73 8.70 -1.77 -10.39
CA LEU A 73 10.10 -1.81 -10.84
C LEU A 73 10.31 -1.09 -12.18
N GLN A 74 9.28 -1.10 -13.04
CA GLN A 74 9.28 -0.45 -14.36
C GLN A 74 8.84 1.02 -14.31
N SER A 75 8.31 1.51 -13.19
CA SER A 75 7.74 2.86 -13.07
C SER A 75 8.69 3.86 -12.40
N ARG A 76 10.01 3.72 -12.58
CA ARG A 76 11.01 4.55 -11.87
C ARG A 76 10.91 6.04 -12.20
N ASP A 77 10.61 6.37 -13.45
CA ASP A 77 10.52 7.74 -13.95
C ASP A 77 9.11 8.33 -13.81
N ARG A 78 8.18 7.54 -13.26
CA ARG A 78 6.79 7.97 -13.06
C ARG A 78 6.70 9.04 -11.97
N THR A 79 5.92 10.08 -12.22
CA THR A 79 5.69 11.19 -11.28
C THR A 79 4.23 11.37 -10.86
N ASP A 80 3.28 10.77 -11.58
CA ASP A 80 1.83 10.92 -11.40
C ASP A 80 1.20 9.85 -10.47
N TRP A 81 1.72 9.76 -9.25
CA TRP A 81 1.26 8.81 -8.23
C TRP A 81 -0.02 9.26 -7.53
N ALA A 82 -0.83 8.31 -7.08
CA ALA A 82 -1.98 8.61 -6.24
C ALA A 82 -1.56 9.22 -4.89
N VAL A 83 -2.44 10.05 -4.32
CA VAL A 83 -2.29 10.57 -2.95
C VAL A 83 -2.70 9.47 -1.98
N HIS A 84 -1.78 9.06 -1.11
CA HIS A 84 -2.08 8.03 -0.11
C HIS A 84 -3.04 8.59 0.95
N PRO A 85 -4.17 7.93 1.28
CA PRO A 85 -5.18 8.46 2.20
C PRO A 85 -4.61 8.86 3.56
N PHE A 86 -3.68 8.07 4.11
CA PHE A 86 -3.03 8.37 5.38
C PHE A 86 -1.70 9.14 5.30
N PHE A 87 -0.88 8.90 4.27
CA PHE A 87 0.49 9.45 4.18
C PHE A 87 0.63 10.63 3.21
N GLY A 88 -0.42 11.00 2.49
CA GLY A 88 -0.43 12.10 1.54
C GLY A 88 0.37 11.81 0.27
N VAL A 89 0.93 12.87 -0.32
CA VAL A 89 1.75 12.80 -1.53
C VAL A 89 3.04 12.04 -1.22
N LEU A 90 3.32 11.01 -2.01
CA LEU A 90 4.51 10.20 -1.91
C LEU A 90 5.21 10.14 -3.27
N SER A 91 6.54 10.17 -3.27
CA SER A 91 7.31 9.84 -4.47
C SER A 91 7.20 8.34 -4.79
N GLY A 92 7.52 7.95 -6.02
CA GLY A 92 7.51 6.53 -6.42
C GLY A 92 8.37 5.65 -5.51
N ALA A 93 9.55 6.14 -5.08
CA ALA A 93 10.40 5.44 -4.13
C ALA A 93 9.77 5.31 -2.73
N GLN A 94 9.04 6.33 -2.28
CA GLN A 94 8.32 6.29 -1.01
C GLN A 94 7.13 5.32 -1.05
N TRP A 95 6.39 5.29 -2.17
CA TRP A 95 5.34 4.30 -2.43
C TRP A 95 5.89 2.87 -2.46
N ALA A 96 6.99 2.64 -3.19
CA ALA A 96 7.64 1.33 -3.25
C ALA A 96 8.12 0.84 -1.88
N ARG A 97 8.73 1.73 -1.09
CA ARG A 97 9.16 1.41 0.29
C ARG A 97 7.96 1.09 1.19
N LEU A 98 6.89 1.87 1.11
CA LEU A 98 5.67 1.64 1.87
C LEU A 98 5.07 0.28 1.52
N ALA A 99 4.94 -0.03 0.22
CA ALA A 99 4.41 -1.30 -0.26
C ALA A 99 5.27 -2.49 0.19
N TRP A 100 6.60 -2.39 0.09
CA TRP A 100 7.52 -3.44 0.58
C TRP A 100 7.31 -3.72 2.07
N ARG A 101 7.34 -2.66 2.90
CA ARG A 101 7.12 -2.82 4.34
C ARG A 101 5.74 -3.45 4.59
N HIS A 102 4.69 -2.96 3.94
CA HIS A 102 3.32 -3.42 4.17
C HIS A 102 3.15 -4.91 3.81
N ASN A 103 3.74 -5.34 2.69
CA ASN A 103 3.78 -6.74 2.30
C ASN A 103 4.55 -7.58 3.33
N ASP A 104 5.74 -7.16 3.75
CA ASP A 104 6.54 -7.87 4.77
C ASP A 104 5.77 -8.02 6.09
N HIS A 105 5.09 -6.95 6.54
CA HIS A 105 4.26 -7.00 7.74
C HIS A 105 3.18 -8.07 7.65
N HIS A 106 2.45 -8.13 6.53
CA HIS A 106 1.39 -9.12 6.37
C HIS A 106 1.91 -10.53 6.15
N LEU A 107 2.97 -10.74 5.35
CA LEU A 107 3.56 -12.07 5.17
C LEU A 107 4.00 -12.65 6.52
N ARG A 108 4.68 -11.84 7.36
CA ARG A 108 5.03 -12.23 8.74
C ARG A 108 3.80 -12.46 9.62
N GLN A 109 2.76 -11.63 9.52
CA GLN A 109 1.53 -11.80 10.29
C GLN A 109 0.86 -13.15 9.99
N PHE A 110 0.93 -13.61 8.75
CA PHE A 110 0.31 -14.86 8.30
C PHE A 110 1.26 -16.06 8.28
N GLY A 111 2.55 -15.86 8.58
CA GLY A 111 3.55 -16.93 8.66
C GLY A 111 3.94 -17.52 7.30
N VAL A 112 3.94 -16.70 6.25
CA VAL A 112 4.38 -17.06 4.88
C VAL A 112 5.84 -16.67 4.67
#